data_AF-A0ABD1MNQ0-F1
#
_entry.id   AF-A0ABD1MNQ0-F1
#
_cell.length_a   1.000
_cell.length_b   1.000
_cell.length_c   1.000
_cell.angle_alpha   90.00
_cell.angle_beta   90.00
_cell.angle_gamma   90.00
#
_symmetry.space_group_name_H-M   'P 1'
#
loop_
_entity.id
_entity.type
_entity.pdbx_description
1 polymer ?
#
loop_
_entity_poly.entity_id
_entity_poly.type
_entity_poly.pdbx_seq_one_letter_code
_entity_poly.pdbx_strand_id
1 'polypeptide(L)'
;MNPHSLLASAAINIGIACITLSLFSVLKKQPSNASIYYALPLARRHHVPFQSPPSLLRRFLPSVAWVSRAFRVTEDEIVDAHGLDALVVIRLFKFGLKGQ
;
A
#
# COMPACT_ATOMS: atom_id res chain seq x y z
N MET A 1 -34.35 3.78 0.15
CA MET A 1 -33.06 3.40 0.79
C MET A 1 -32.87 4.30 1.99
N ASN A 2 -32.75 3.76 3.20
CA ASN A 2 -32.71 4.59 4.41
C ASN A 2 -31.33 5.25 4.54
N PRO A 3 -31.23 6.58 4.67
CA PRO A 3 -29.94 7.27 4.80
C PRO A 3 -29.14 6.76 6.01
N HIS A 4 -29.84 6.37 7.09
CA HIS A 4 -29.23 5.76 8.27
C HIS A 4 -28.59 4.38 7.99
N SER A 5 -29.20 3.54 7.13
CA SER A 5 -28.62 2.24 6.79
C SER A 5 -27.39 2.39 5.89
N LEU A 6 -27.39 3.39 4.99
CA LEU A 6 -26.22 3.73 4.18
C LEU A 6 -25.07 4.23 5.04
N LEU A 7 -25.34 5.16 5.96
CA LEU A 7 -24.34 5.70 6.86
C LEU A 7 -23.74 4.61 7.75
N ALA A 8 -24.58 3.76 8.35
CA ALA A 8 -24.11 2.65 9.18
C ALA A 8 -23.20 1.69 8.39
N SER A 9 -23.62 1.29 7.18
CA SER A 9 -22.82 0.41 6.32
C SER A 9 -21.50 1.06 5.89
N ALA A 10 -21.53 2.33 5.47
CA ALA A 10 -20.33 3.08 5.09
C ALA A 10 -19.36 3.22 6.26
N ALA A 11 -19.86 3.57 7.46
CA ALA A 11 -19.05 3.69 8.66
C ALA A 11 -18.34 2.37 9.03
N ILE A 12 -19.06 1.24 8.95
CA ILE A 12 -18.48 -0.08 9.22
C ILE A 12 -17.37 -0.40 8.19
N ASN A 13 -17.65 -0.22 6.90
CA ASN A 13 -16.66 -0.49 5.84
C ASN A 13 -15.41 0.39 5.97
N ILE A 14 -15.59 1.69 6.23
CA ILE A 14 -14.47 2.62 6.45
C ILE A 14 -13.69 2.23 7.71
N GLY A 15 -14.38 1.89 8.81
CA GLY A 15 -13.74 1.45 10.05
C GLY A 15 -12.87 0.21 9.85
N ILE A 16 -13.40 -0.82 9.18
CA ILE A 16 -12.66 -2.05 8.85
C ILE A 16 -11.48 -1.75 7.93
N ALA A 17 -11.65 -0.87 6.93
CA ALA A 17 -10.56 -0.44 6.05
C ALA A 17 -9.44 0.25 6.85
N CYS A 18 -9.78 1.17 7.77
CA CYS A 18 -8.82 1.83 8.64
C CYS A 18 -8.04 0.86 9.54
N ILE A 19 -8.71 -0.13 10.13
CA ILE A 19 -8.07 -1.19 10.94
C ILE A 19 -7.11 -2.00 10.06
N THR A 20 -7.56 -2.42 8.87
CA THR A 20 -6.77 -3.23 7.94
C THR A 20 -5.53 -2.48 7.46
N LEU A 21 -5.68 -1.21 7.06
CA LEU A 21 -4.57 -0.35 6.63
C LEU A 21 -3.58 -0.06 7.77
N SER A 22 -4.07 0.07 9.00
CA SER A 22 -3.22 0.23 10.18
C SER A 22 -2.39 -1.03 10.42
N LEU A 23 -3.04 -2.20 10.41
CA LEU A 23 -2.37 -3.49 10.57
C LEU A 23 -1.35 -3.72 9.45
N PHE A 24 -1.72 -3.50 8.19
CA PHE A 24 -0.81 -3.55 7.04
C PHE A 24 0.41 -2.65 7.25
N SER A 25 0.20 -1.41 7.70
CA SER A 25 1.28 -0.44 7.93
C SER A 25 2.26 -0.88 9.02
N VAL A 26 1.79 -1.61 10.03
CA VAL A 26 2.64 -2.15 11.11
C VAL A 26 3.35 -3.42 10.66
N LEU A 27 2.63 -4.37 10.06
CA LEU A 27 3.17 -5.67 9.62
C LEU A 27 4.24 -5.50 8.53
N LYS A 28 4.05 -4.58 7.58
CA LYS A 28 5.01 -4.26 6.51
C LYS A 28 6.33 -3.67 7.03
N LYS A 29 6.35 -3.11 8.25
CA LYS A 29 7.56 -2.56 8.88
C LYS A 29 8.37 -3.61 9.65
N GLN A 30 7.80 -4.80 9.90
CA GLN A 30 8.50 -5.83 10.65
C GLN A 30 9.48 -6.58 9.73
N PRO A 31 10.77 -6.69 10.12
CA PRO A 31 11.76 -7.37 9.30
C PRO A 31 11.47 -8.86 9.14
N SER A 32 10.80 -9.49 10.12
CA SER A 32 10.36 -10.89 10.02
C SER A 32 9.38 -11.14 8.88
N ASN A 33 8.63 -10.10 8.46
CA ASN A 33 7.65 -10.18 7.37
C ASN A 33 8.23 -9.71 6.03
N ALA A 34 9.54 -9.45 5.95
CA ALA A 34 10.21 -8.92 4.77
C ALA A 34 10.00 -9.79 3.53
N SER A 35 10.10 -11.11 3.71
CA SER A 35 9.92 -12.10 2.64
C SER A 35 8.51 -12.07 2.03
N ILE A 36 7.51 -11.62 2.80
CA ILE A 36 6.12 -11.55 2.35
C ILE A 36 5.87 -10.22 1.64
N TYR A 37 6.19 -9.09 2.27
CA TYR A 37 5.83 -7.77 1.76
C TYR A 37 6.82 -7.20 0.72
N TYR A 38 8.03 -7.74 0.64
CA TYR A 38 9.08 -7.29 -0.27
C TYR A 38 9.74 -8.44 -1.05
N ALA A 39 8.99 -9.51 -1.34
CA ALA A 39 9.49 -10.68 -2.06
C ALA A 39 10.24 -10.32 -3.36
N LEU A 40 9.64 -9.47 -4.20
CA LEU A 40 10.20 -9.09 -5.48
C LEU A 40 11.47 -8.22 -5.35
N PRO A 41 11.50 -7.14 -4.55
CA PRO A 41 12.74 -6.42 -4.27
C PRO A 41 13.86 -7.33 -3.73
N LEU A 42 13.54 -8.23 -2.81
CA LEU A 42 14.51 -9.17 -2.24
C LEU A 42 15.06 -10.13 -3.31
N ALA A 43 14.20 -10.68 -4.17
CA ALA A 43 14.61 -11.54 -5.27
C ALA A 43 15.53 -10.82 -6.27
N ARG A 44 15.26 -9.54 -6.53
CA ARG A 44 16.07 -8.68 -7.40
C ARG A 44 17.27 -8.03 -6.67
N ARG A 45 17.59 -8.44 -5.44
CA ARG A 45 18.66 -7.85 -4.59
C ARG A 45 18.57 -6.32 -4.44
N HIS A 46 17.38 -5.75 -4.57
CA HIS A 46 17.13 -4.33 -4.37
C HIS A 46 17.09 -3.98 -2.89
N HIS A 47 17.41 -2.73 -2.56
CA HIS A 47 17.35 -2.24 -1.20
C HIS A 47 15.91 -2.21 -0.70
N VAL A 48 15.64 -2.95 0.36
CA VAL A 48 14.38 -2.93 1.08
C VAL A 48 14.39 -1.77 2.07
N PRO A 49 13.30 -0.99 2.19
CA PRO A 49 13.25 0.20 3.03
C PRO A 49 13.07 -0.15 4.51
N PHE A 50 13.92 -1.04 5.03
CA PHE A 50 14.12 -1.24 6.47
C PHE A 50 15.10 -0.18 6.99
N GLN A 51 14.86 1.09 6.67
CA GLN A 51 15.56 2.17 7.37
C GLN A 51 15.21 2.02 8.84
N SER A 52 16.22 1.75 9.68
CA SER A 52 16.06 1.57 11.11
C SER A 52 15.25 2.73 11.67
N PRO A 53 14.00 2.51 12.12
CA PRO A 53 13.40 3.50 12.98
C PRO A 53 14.26 3.55 14.26
N PRO A 54 14.46 4.73 14.85
CA PRO A 54 15.38 4.89 15.98
C PRO A 54 14.98 4.06 17.22
N SER A 55 13.79 3.43 17.22
CA SER A 55 13.35 2.49 18.24
C SER A 55 12.32 1.47 17.71
N LEU A 56 12.25 0.29 18.35
CA LEU A 56 11.24 -0.75 18.07
C LEU A 56 9.80 -0.22 18.17
N LEU A 57 9.55 0.73 19.08
CA LEU A 57 8.23 1.34 19.30
C LEU A 57 7.71 2.09 18.06
N ARG A 58 8.58 2.77 17.30
CA ARG A 58 8.18 3.46 16.06
C ARG A 58 7.81 2.49 14.93
N ARG A 59 8.17 1.20 15.02
CA ARG A 59 7.69 0.16 14.06
C ARG A 59 6.23 -0.19 14.26
N PHE A 60 5.72 -0.10 15.49
CA PHE A 60 4.32 -0.40 15.81
C PHE A 60 3.36 0.78 15.58
N LEU A 61 3.89 1.99 15.36
CA LEU A 61 3.05 3.10 14.94
C LEU A 61 2.64 2.91 13.47
N PRO A 62 1.33 2.93 13.14
CA PRO A 62 0.90 2.91 11.75
C PRO A 62 1.45 4.14 11.01
N SER A 63 1.76 3.98 9.73
CA SER A 63 2.28 5.08 8.89
C SER A 63 1.67 5.00 7.52
N VAL A 64 1.20 6.13 7.02
CA VAL A 64 0.67 6.30 5.67
C VAL A 64 1.74 6.75 4.66
N ALA A 65 3.01 6.87 5.07
CA ALA A 65 4.08 7.34 4.19
C ALA A 65 4.32 6.42 2.97
N TRP A 66 3.91 5.15 3.05
CA TRP A 66 3.96 4.23 1.91
C TRP A 66 2.99 4.62 0.79
N VAL A 67 1.89 5.32 1.10
CA VAL A 67 0.92 5.80 0.11
C VAL A 67 1.58 6.80 -0.82
N SER A 68 2.19 7.85 -0.26
CA SER A 68 2.90 8.86 -1.05
C SER A 68 4.02 8.24 -1.91
N ARG A 69 4.76 7.26 -1.36
CA ARG A 69 5.78 6.54 -2.13
C ARG A 69 5.18 5.75 -3.29
N ALA A 70 4.05 5.08 -3.10
CA ALA A 70 3.37 4.34 -4.16
C ALA A 70 2.92 5.25 -5.32
N PHE A 71 2.52 6.50 -5.02
CA PHE A 71 2.16 7.48 -6.04
C PHE A 71 3.35 8.13 -6.77
N ARG A 72 4.58 7.99 -6.25
CA ARG A 72 5.80 8.55 -6.87
C ARG A 72 6.43 7.62 -7.90
N VAL A 73 5.99 6.36 -7.99
CA VAL A 73 6.54 5.39 -8.95
C VAL A 73 6.12 5.77 -10.37
N THR A 74 7.12 5.86 -11.26
CA THR A 74 6.96 6.21 -12.67
C THR A 74 6.49 5.01 -13.50
N GLU A 75 5.96 5.27 -14.70
CA GLU A 75 5.50 4.18 -15.58
C GLU A 75 6.65 3.32 -16.09
N ASP A 76 7.82 3.92 -16.35
CA ASP A 76 9.03 3.20 -16.75
C ASP A 76 9.51 2.27 -15.63
N GLU A 77 9.51 2.73 -14.38
CA GLU A 77 9.82 1.89 -13.21
C GLU A 77 8.83 0.74 -13.05
N ILE A 78 7.54 0.96 -13.33
CA ILE A 78 6.53 -0.11 -13.28
C ILE A 78 6.80 -1.16 -14.35
N VAL A 79 7.10 -0.75 -15.60
CA VAL A 79 7.36 -1.69 -16.69
C VAL A 79 8.63 -2.49 -16.44
N ASP A 80 9.70 -1.86 -15.97
CA ASP A 80 10.96 -2.53 -15.62
C ASP A 80 10.80 -3.49 -14.42
N ALA A 81 10.09 -3.07 -13.38
CA ALA A 81 9.94 -3.85 -12.15
C ALA A 81 8.86 -4.93 -12.24
N HIS A 82 7.75 -4.65 -12.92
CA HIS A 82 6.51 -5.43 -12.85
C HIS A 82 5.92 -5.84 -14.20
N GLY A 83 6.49 -5.39 -15.33
CA GLY A 83 6.03 -5.76 -16.66
C GLY A 83 4.90 -4.86 -17.21
N LEU A 84 4.54 -5.13 -18.46
CA LEU A 84 3.54 -4.36 -19.20
C LEU A 84 2.11 -4.59 -18.68
N ASP A 85 1.79 -5.81 -18.26
CA ASP A 85 0.49 -6.18 -17.70
C ASP A 85 0.16 -5.37 -16.43
N ALA A 86 1.13 -5.23 -15.52
CA ALA A 86 1.00 -4.39 -14.34
C ALA A 86 0.75 -2.91 -14.70
N LEU A 87 1.48 -2.37 -15.68
CA LEU A 87 1.29 -1.00 -16.15
C LEU A 87 -0.13 -0.79 -16.74
N VAL A 88 -0.60 -1.72 -17.57
CA VAL A 88 -1.94 -1.64 -18.20
C VAL A 88 -3.04 -1.62 -17.13
N VAL A 89 -2.95 -2.47 -16.12
CA VAL A 89 -3.92 -2.48 -14.99
C VAL A 89 -3.92 -1.14 -14.26
N ILE A 90 -2.75 -0.57 -13.94
CA ILE A 90 -2.65 0.74 -13.29
C ILE A 90 -3.23 1.84 -14.17
N ARG A 91 -2.99 1.81 -15.49
CA ARG A 91 -3.58 2.76 -16.44
C ARG A 91 -5.10 2.67 -16.50
N LEU A 92 -5.69 1.48 -16.38
CA LEU A 92 -7.14 1.31 -16.32
C LEU A 92 -7.73 2.02 -15.08
N PHE A 93 -7.09 1.89 -13.91
CA PHE A 93 -7.49 2.62 -12.71
C PHE A 93 -7.33 4.14 -12.88
N LYS A 94 -6.19 4.63 -13.41
CA LYS A 94 -5.97 6.05 -13.68
C LYS A 94 -7.00 6.62 -14.67
N PHE A 95 -7.37 5.85 -15.68
CA PHE A 95 -8.37 6.22 -16.67
C PHE A 95 -9.74 6.40 -16.01
N GLY A 96 -10.16 5.45 -15.16
CA GLY A 96 -11.42 5.56 -14.41
C GLY A 96 -11.49 6.78 -13.49
N LEU A 97 -10.34 7.22 -12.94
CA LEU A 97 -10.26 8.44 -12.11
C LEU A 97 -10.25 9.74 -12.92
N LYS A 98 -9.72 9.71 -14.16
CA LYS A 98 -9.76 10.86 -15.09
C LYS A 98 -11.09 11.01 -15.82
N GLY A 99 -11.90 9.96 -15.86
CA GLY A 99 -13.20 9.93 -16.54
C GLY A 99 -14.35 10.60 -15.78
N GLN A 100 -14.08 11.33 -14.69
CA GLN A 100 -15.02 12.26 -14.04
C GLN A 100 -14.70 13.71 -14.42
#